data_AF-A0A2C9VWR4-F1
#
_entry.id   AF-A0A2C9VWR4-F1
#
_cell.length_a   1.000
_cell.length_b   1.000
_cell.length_c   1.000
_cell.angle_alpha   90.00
_cell.angle_beta   90.00
_cell.angle_gamma   90.00
#
_symmetry.space_group_name_H-M   'P 1'
#
loop_
_entity.id
_entity.type
_entity.pdbx_description
1 polymer ?
#
loop_
_entity_poly.entity_id
_entity_poly.type
_entity_poly.pdbx_seq_one_letter_code
_entity_poly.pdbx_strand_id
1 'polypeptide(L)' 'MGGPRYEVEVRLPQGKYYYKYIVNGQWRHSTASPTERDERGNVNNIIMIGDTASVRPSIRQQKKVGHDSYMNLKYKAS' A
#
# COMPACT_ATOMS: atom_id res chain seq x y z
N MET A 1 -13.54 16.85 15.39
CA MET A 1 -12.76 17.96 14.80
C MET A 1 -11.69 17.34 13.93
N GLY A 2 -11.72 17.58 12.61
CA GLY A 2 -10.73 17.02 11.68
C GLY A 2 -9.49 17.92 11.65
N GLY A 3 -8.35 17.40 12.05
CA GLY A 3 -7.07 18.07 11.84
C GLY A 3 -6.74 18.20 10.35
N PRO A 4 -5.65 18.90 10.02
CA PRO A 4 -5.20 19.04 8.64
C PRO A 4 -4.90 17.67 8.01
N ARG A 5 -5.36 17.48 6.78
CA ARG A 5 -5.10 16.29 5.94
C ARG A 5 -4.03 16.62 4.92
N TYR A 6 -3.03 15.76 4.80
CA TYR A 6 -1.92 15.91 3.85
C TYR A 6 -1.93 14.73 2.88
N GLU A 7 -1.90 15.00 1.58
CA GLU A 7 -1.96 13.99 0.52
C GLU A 7 -1.00 14.32 -0.62
N VAL A 8 -0.45 13.28 -1.25
CA VAL A 8 0.36 13.40 -2.46
C VAL A 8 0.11 12.18 -3.34
N GLU A 9 0.04 12.39 -4.66
CA GLU A 9 -0.07 11.33 -5.65
C GLU A 9 1.29 11.13 -6.32
N VAL A 10 1.78 9.89 -6.35
CA VAL A 10 3.07 9.52 -6.94
C VAL A 10 2.87 8.32 -7.85
N ARG A 11 3.31 8.42 -9.11
CA ARG A 11 3.32 7.29 -10.04
C ARG A 11 4.57 6.46 -9.82
N LEU A 12 4.38 5.24 -9.35
CA LEU A 12 5.45 4.28 -9.10
C LEU A 12 5.29 3.06 -10.02
N PRO A 13 6.37 2.51 -10.60
CA PRO A 13 6.37 1.19 -11.22
C PRO A 13 5.94 0.09 -10.24
N GLN A 14 5.73 -1.12 -10.75
CA GLN A 14 5.55 -2.30 -9.89
C GLN A 14 6.79 -2.54 -9.04
N GLY A 15 6.59 -2.79 -7.75
CA GLY A 15 7.67 -3.03 -6.81
C GLY A 15 7.27 -2.81 -5.35
N LYS A 16 8.24 -3.09 -4.48
CA LYS A 16 8.18 -2.81 -3.05
C LYS A 16 8.87 -1.49 -2.75
N TYR A 17 8.18 -0.61 -2.04
CA TYR A 17 8.70 0.70 -1.68
C TYR A 17 8.66 0.91 -0.18
N TYR A 18 9.74 1.45 0.34
CA TYR A 18 9.88 1.89 1.72
C TYR A 18 9.66 3.40 1.79
N TYR A 19 8.92 3.87 2.78
CA TYR A 19 8.71 5.30 2.98
C TYR A 19 8.60 5.67 4.45
N LYS A 20 8.81 6.96 4.71
CA LYS A 20 8.60 7.63 6.00
C LYS A 20 8.10 9.04 5.75
N TYR A 21 7.48 9.61 6.76
CA TYR A 21 7.11 11.02 6.81
C TYR A 21 8.17 11.81 7.56
N ILE A 22 8.38 13.06 7.17
CA ILE A 22 9.11 14.03 7.98
C ILE A 22 8.08 14.97 8.60
N VAL A 23 7.89 14.88 9.92
CA VAL A 23 6.96 15.71 10.66
C VAL A 23 7.75 16.53 11.66
N ASN A 24 7.74 17.86 11.52
CA ASN A 24 8.53 18.78 12.35
C ASN A 24 10.02 18.43 12.40
N GLY A 25 10.60 18.11 11.24
CA GLY A 25 12.01 17.72 11.11
C GLY A 25 12.36 16.33 11.64
N GLN A 26 11.37 15.55 12.11
CA GLN A 26 11.57 14.21 12.64
C GLN A 26 11.03 13.16 11.69
N TRP A 27 11.85 12.13 11.42
CA TRP A 27 11.44 10.96 10.66
C TRP A 27 10.43 10.13 11.45
N ARG A 28 9.26 9.87 10.86
CA ARG A 28 8.18 9.08 11.46
C ARG A 28 7.62 8.07 10.49
N HIS A 29 7.20 6.92 11.01
CA HIS A 29 6.35 5.98 10.31
C HIS A 29 4.92 6.10 10.86
N SER A 30 3.93 5.76 10.04
CA SER A 30 2.54 5.58 10.43
C SER A 30 2.36 4.22 11.12
N THR A 31 1.65 4.18 12.23
CA THR A 31 1.24 2.94 12.92
C THR A 31 0.02 2.28 12.27
N ALA A 32 -0.70 3.01 11.41
CA ALA A 32 -1.88 2.52 10.71
C ALA A 32 -1.56 1.90 9.33
N SER A 33 -0.28 1.84 8.96
CA SER A 33 0.18 1.33 7.67
C SER A 33 1.17 0.18 7.88
N PRO A 34 1.27 -0.79 6.95
CA PRO A 34 2.24 -1.87 7.06
C PRO A 34 3.67 -1.34 7.26
N THR A 35 4.48 -2.06 8.04
CA THR A 35 5.84 -1.68 8.37
C THR A 35 6.81 -2.84 8.28
N GLU A 36 8.07 -2.53 8.03
CA GLU A 36 9.19 -3.47 8.19
C GLU A 36 10.33 -2.82 8.96
N ARG A 37 11.10 -3.68 9.65
CA ARG A 37 12.31 -3.30 10.37
C ARG A 37 13.52 -3.74 9.54
N ASP A 38 14.43 -2.80 9.29
CA ASP A 38 15.71 -3.11 8.64
C ASP A 38 16.73 -3.71 9.62
N GLU A 39 17.86 -4.19 9.11
CA GLU A 39 18.94 -4.79 9.90
C GLU A 39 19.57 -3.82 10.93
N ARG A 40 19.41 -2.51 10.71
CA ARG A 40 19.89 -1.45 11.60
C ARG A 40 18.84 -1.05 12.64
N GLY A 41 17.69 -1.72 12.66
CA GLY A 41 16.60 -1.49 13.59
C GLY A 41 15.66 -0.35 13.22
N ASN A 42 15.80 0.28 12.05
CA ASN A 42 14.87 1.32 11.62
C ASN A 42 13.55 0.70 11.17
N VAL A 43 12.44 1.28 11.63
CA VAL A 43 11.10 0.91 11.17
C VAL A 43 10.66 1.86 10.07
N ASN A 44 10.34 1.32 8.90
CA ASN A 44 9.81 2.07 7.75
C ASN A 44 8.41 1.56 7.42
N ASN A 45 7.55 2.41 6.87
CA ASN A 45 6.34 1.91 6.23
C ASN A 45 6.68 1.26 4.89
N ILE A 46 5.86 0.28 4.48
CA ILE A 46 5.99 -0.39 3.19
C ILE A 46 4.71 -0.24 2.37
N ILE A 47 4.86 -0.19 1.05
CA ILE A 47 3.78 -0.32 0.08
C ILE A 47 4.22 -1.24 -1.07
N MET A 48 3.33 -2.16 -1.47
CA MET A 48 3.53 -3.04 -2.62
C MET A 48 2.68 -2.51 -3.77
N ILE A 49 3.32 -2.13 -4.87
CA ILE A 49 2.65 -1.71 -6.11
C ILE A 49 2.72 -2.88 -7.07
N GLY A 50 1.59 -3.28 -7.66
CA GLY A 50 1.51 -4.40 -8.61
C GLY A 50 1.22 -5.76 -7.98
N ASP A 51 1.30 -5.90 -6.66
CA ASP A 51 0.82 -7.08 -5.94
C ASP A 51 -0.71 -7.03 -5.86
N THR A 52 -1.34 -7.46 -6.95
CA THR A 52 -2.69 -7.98 -6.86
C THR A 52 -2.61 -9.20 -5.96
N ALA A 53 -2.97 -9.05 -4.69
CA ALA A 53 -3.38 -10.20 -3.90
C ALA A 53 -4.64 -10.74 -4.59
N SER A 54 -4.44 -11.64 -5.57
CA SER A 54 -5.49 -12.55 -6.00
C SER A 54 -5.82 -13.36 -4.77
N VAL A 55 -6.76 -12.88 -3.95
CA VAL A 55 -7.54 -13.75 -3.08
C VAL A 55 -8.03 -14.80 -4.04
N ARG A 56 -7.52 -16.04 -3.92
CA ARG A 56 -8.11 -17.15 -4.64
C ARG A 56 -9.53 -17.23 -4.08
N PRO A 57 -10.60 -16.88 -4.82
CA PRO A 57 -11.86 -17.44 -4.42
C PRO A 57 -11.64 -18.94 -4.56
N SER A 58 -11.93 -19.71 -3.51
CA SER A 58 -12.04 -21.15 -3.62
C SER A 58 -13.24 -21.47 -4.51
N ILE A 59 -13.10 -21.26 -5.82
CA ILE A 59 -14.04 -21.72 -6.82
C ILE A 59 -13.31 -22.80 -7.58
N ARG A 60 -13.73 -24.04 -7.30
CA ARG A 60 -13.46 -25.16 -8.20
C ARG A 60 -14.00 -24.77 -9.59
N GLN A 61 -13.08 -24.59 -10.54
CA GLN A 61 -13.21 -24.57 -12.01
C GLN A 61 -14.28 -23.66 -12.65
N GLN A 62 -13.87 -22.70 -13.49
CA GLN A 62 -13.98 -22.83 -14.96
C GLN A 62 -13.29 -21.66 -15.73
N LYS A 63 -13.11 -21.89 -17.03
CA LYS A 63 -12.12 -21.31 -17.95
C LYS A 63 -12.57 -19.98 -18.62
N LYS A 64 -11.54 -19.18 -18.98
CA LYS A 64 -11.36 -18.30 -20.19
C LYS A 64 -11.72 -16.78 -20.19
N VAL A 65 -10.64 -16.00 -20.45
CA VAL A 65 -10.39 -14.95 -21.48
C VAL A 65 -11.05 -13.56 -21.37
N GLY A 66 -10.21 -12.52 -21.31
CA GLY A 66 -10.35 -11.32 -22.16
C GLY A 66 -10.49 -9.95 -21.48
N HIS A 67 -9.49 -9.09 -21.74
CA HIS A 67 -9.45 -7.61 -21.77
C HIS A 67 -9.82 -6.75 -20.54
N ASP A 68 -8.85 -5.92 -20.17
CA ASP A 68 -8.87 -4.64 -19.43
C ASP A 68 -9.70 -4.52 -18.14
N SER A 69 -9.01 -4.26 -17.03
CA SER A 69 -9.66 -3.88 -15.77
C SER A 69 -8.83 -2.83 -15.03
N TYR A 70 -9.23 -1.56 -15.14
CA TYR A 70 -8.77 -0.48 -14.28
C TYR A 70 -9.35 -0.71 -12.86
N MET A 71 -8.47 -0.85 -11.86
CA MET A 71 -8.90 -1.12 -10.47
C MET A 71 -8.98 0.17 -9.65
N ASN A 72 -10.21 0.62 -9.37
CA ASN A 72 -10.51 1.60 -8.33
C ASN A 72 -10.46 0.91 -6.96
N LEU A 73 -9.44 1.19 -6.15
CA LEU A 73 -9.35 0.68 -4.78
C LEU A 73 -9.96 1.69 -3.80
N LYS A 74 -11.25 1.53 -3.50
CA LYS A 74 -11.87 2.10 -2.30
C LYS A 74 -11.58 1.18 -1.13
N TYR A 75 -10.61 1.53 -0.27
CA TYR A 75 -10.49 0.89 1.04
C TYR A 75 -11.31 1.67 2.06
N LYS A 76 -12.36 1.03 2.58
CA LYS A 76 -12.99 1.41 3.85
C LYS A 76 -12.19 0.74 4.98
N ALA A 77 -11.66 1.55 5.88
CA ALA A 77 -11.22 1.08 7.19
C ALA A 77 -12.45 0.94 8.10
N SER A 78 -12.54 -0.18 8.83
CA SER A 78 -13.35 -0.32 10.04
C SER A 78 -12.41 -0.62 11.20
#